data_AF-A0A917IP84-F1
#
_entry.id   AF-A0A917IP84-F1
#
_cell.length_a   1.000
_cell.length_b   1.000
_cell.length_c   1.000
_cell.angle_alpha   90.00
_cell.angle_beta   90.00
_cell.angle_gamma   90.00
#
_symmetry.space_group_name_H-M   'P 1'
#
loop_
_entity.id
_entity.type
_entity.pdbx_description
1 polymer ?
#
loop_
_entity_poly.entity_id
_entity_poly.type
_entity_poly.pdbx_seq_one_letter_code
_entity_poly.pdbx_strand_id
1 'polypeptide(L)'
;MTEATASKGKCSEHLTSIYEYLDGALSCDDLQELQDHLAHCETCAKEYDLECVIRSVMKRSCCEPAPADLKTRILQRIDDIRESEHSAV
;
A
#
# COMPACT_ATOMS: atom_id res chain seq x y z
N MET A 1 4.15 -40.05 14.37
CA MET A 1 3.09 -40.09 13.34
C MET A 1 2.10 -38.99 13.70
N THR A 2 1.99 -37.83 13.06
CA THR A 2 2.49 -37.28 11.79
C THR A 2 2.50 -35.75 11.93
N GLU A 3 3.55 -35.12 11.42
CA GLU A 3 3.72 -33.67 11.31
C GLU A 3 2.57 -32.97 10.56
N ALA A 4 2.05 -31.86 11.09
CA ALA A 4 1.14 -30.95 10.36
C ALA A 4 1.03 -29.53 10.96
N THR A 5 2.10 -28.96 11.52
CA THR A 5 2.08 -27.59 12.08
C THR A 5 3.16 -26.70 11.48
N ALA A 6 3.43 -26.82 10.17
CA ALA A 6 4.39 -25.97 9.45
C ALA A 6 3.73 -24.90 8.55
N SER A 7 2.41 -24.97 8.31
CA SER A 7 1.70 -24.06 7.39
C SER A 7 1.02 -22.87 8.07
N LYS A 8 0.75 -22.95 9.38
CA LYS A 8 0.02 -21.89 10.12
C LYS A 8 0.92 -20.75 10.63
N GLY A 9 2.24 -20.97 10.75
CA GLY A 9 3.19 -19.97 11.24
C GLY A 9 3.49 -18.85 10.24
N LYS A 10 3.51 -19.17 8.94
CA LYS A 10 3.83 -18.19 7.89
C LYS A 10 2.69 -17.23 7.57
N CYS A 11 1.44 -17.60 7.84
CA CYS A 11 0.29 -16.73 7.52
C CYS A 11 0.30 -15.44 8.36
N SER A 12 0.79 -15.49 9.61
CA SER A 12 0.88 -14.32 10.47
C SER A 12 1.93 -13.30 10.01
N GLU A 13 3.05 -13.76 9.45
CA GLU A 13 4.09 -12.87 8.93
C GLU A 13 3.63 -12.17 7.64
N HIS A 14 2.90 -12.89 6.78
CA HIS A 14 2.31 -12.32 5.57
C HIS A 14 1.19 -11.31 5.83
N LEU A 15 0.56 -11.29 7.02
CA LEU A 15 -0.41 -10.24 7.36
C LEU A 15 0.27 -8.87 7.40
N THR A 16 1.46 -8.76 7.99
CA THR A 16 2.23 -7.52 8.00
C THR A 16 2.57 -7.08 6.57
N SER A 17 3.04 -8.02 5.74
CA SER A 17 3.34 -7.75 4.34
C SER A 17 2.10 -7.33 3.53
N ILE A 18 0.89 -7.81 3.87
CA ILE A 18 -0.37 -7.33 3.27
C ILE A 18 -0.60 -5.85 3.59
N TYR A 19 -0.40 -5.43 4.84
CA TYR A 19 -0.54 -4.02 5.21
C TYR A 19 0.50 -3.15 4.52
N GLU A 20 1.77 -3.58 4.49
CA GLU A 20 2.85 -2.87 3.79
C GLU A 20 2.61 -2.79 2.28
N TYR A 21 2.10 -3.87 1.68
CA TYR A 21 1.71 -3.90 0.27
C TYR A 21 0.61 -2.88 -0.02
N LEU A 22 -0.45 -2.89 0.79
CA LEU A 22 -1.56 -1.96 0.63
C LEU A 22 -1.07 -0.50 0.81
N ASP A 23 -0.15 -0.23 1.73
CA ASP A 23 0.43 1.11 1.95
C ASP A 23 1.43 1.54 0.87
N GLY A 24 1.89 0.61 0.03
CA GLY A 24 2.92 0.85 -0.98
C GLY A 24 4.34 0.90 -0.42
N ALA A 25 4.55 0.37 0.79
CA ALA A 25 5.83 0.30 1.48
C ALA A 25 6.57 -1.03 1.27
N LEU A 26 5.96 -1.99 0.55
CA LEU A 26 6.54 -3.31 0.31
C LEU A 26 7.58 -3.30 -0.82
N SER A 27 8.69 -4.01 -0.63
CA SER A 27 9.72 -4.22 -1.66
C SER A 27 9.19 -5.00 -2.86
N CYS A 28 9.77 -4.80 -4.04
CA CYS A 28 9.39 -5.55 -5.24
C CYS A 28 9.58 -7.08 -5.11
N ASP A 29 10.57 -7.52 -4.32
CA ASP A 29 10.87 -8.94 -4.09
C ASP A 29 9.76 -9.61 -3.25
N ASP A 30 9.44 -9.01 -2.10
CA ASP A 30 8.36 -9.45 -1.20
C ASP A 30 6.97 -9.40 -1.86
N LEU A 31 6.77 -8.52 -2.84
CA LEU A 31 5.52 -8.39 -3.58
C LEU A 31 5.19 -9.68 -4.36
N GLN A 32 6.20 -10.28 -4.99
CA GLN A 32 6.00 -11.52 -5.75
C GLN A 32 5.72 -12.70 -4.83
N GLU A 33 6.44 -12.80 -3.71
CA GLU A 33 6.22 -13.85 -2.71
C GLU A 33 4.84 -13.75 -2.06
N LEU A 34 4.41 -12.52 -1.72
CA LEU A 34 3.09 -12.29 -1.16
C LEU A 34 1.96 -12.64 -2.15
N GLN A 35 2.11 -12.32 -3.43
CA GLN A 35 1.12 -12.70 -4.45
C GLN A 35 1.00 -14.23 -4.60
N ASP A 36 2.12 -14.94 -4.61
CA ASP A 36 2.09 -16.41 -4.63
C ASP A 36 1.40 -16.97 -3.38
N HIS A 37 1.68 -16.39 -2.21
CA HIS A 37 1.02 -16.76 -0.97
C HIS A 37 -0.50 -16.53 -1.01
N LEU A 38 -0.95 -15.38 -1.52
CA LEU A 38 -2.38 -15.06 -1.67
C LEU A 38 -3.08 -16.01 -2.64
N ALA A 39 -2.38 -16.52 -3.66
CA ALA A 39 -2.92 -17.51 -4.59
C ALA A 39 -3.10 -18.90 -3.95
N HIS A 40 -2.21 -19.27 -3.02
CA HIS A 40 -2.22 -20.58 -2.36
C HIS A 40 -2.91 -20.60 -0.99
N CYS A 41 -3.15 -19.44 -0.37
CA CYS A 41 -3.72 -19.32 0.98
C CYS A 41 -5.04 -18.54 0.97
N GLU A 42 -6.14 -19.30 1.02
CA GLU A 42 -7.51 -18.76 1.12
C GLU A 42 -7.79 -17.98 2.42
N THR A 43 -6.97 -18.14 3.47
CA THR A 43 -7.11 -17.34 4.70
C THR A 43 -6.57 -15.93 4.50
N CYS A 44 -5.33 -15.81 4.02
CA CYS A 44 -4.72 -14.50 3.74
C CYS A 44 -5.44 -13.76 2.60
N ALA A 45 -5.98 -14.47 1.61
CA ALA A 45 -6.82 -13.86 0.58
C ALA A 45 -8.09 -13.20 1.14
N LYS A 46 -8.74 -13.82 2.15
CA LYS A 46 -9.91 -13.24 2.82
C LYS A 46 -9.56 -11.99 3.63
N GLU A 47 -8.44 -12.03 4.36
CA GLU A 47 -7.96 -10.87 5.13
C GLU A 47 -7.60 -9.70 4.21
N TYR A 48 -6.93 -9.98 3.08
CA TYR A 48 -6.63 -8.97 2.05
C TYR A 48 -7.90 -8.32 1.48
N ASP A 49 -8.91 -9.12 1.15
CA ASP A 49 -10.19 -8.61 0.62
C ASP A 49 -10.90 -7.72 1.65
N LEU A 50 -10.93 -8.14 2.92
CA LEU A 50 -11.48 -7.36 4.02
C LEU A 50 -10.79 -6.00 4.15
N GLU A 51 -9.46 -5.98 4.16
CA GLU A 51 -8.67 -4.74 4.25
C GLU A 51 -8.90 -3.82 3.05
N CYS A 52 -9.06 -4.38 1.85
CA CYS A 52 -9.41 -3.62 0.65
C CYS A 52 -10.78 -2.95 0.79
N VAL A 53 -11.79 -3.67 1.30
CA VAL A 53 -13.12 -3.12 1.59
C VAL A 53 -13.04 -2.00 2.63
N ILE A 54 -12.29 -2.21 3.72
CA ILE A 54 -12.11 -1.19 4.76
C ILE A 54 -11.46 0.06 4.16
N ARG A 55 -10.36 -0.05 3.42
CA ARG A 55 -9.70 1.09 2.76
C ARG A 55 -10.61 1.79 1.76
N SER A 56 -11.43 1.05 1.00
CA SER A 56 -12.43 1.62 0.11
C SER A 56 -13.49 2.44 0.86
N VAL A 57 -13.95 1.93 2.00
CA VAL A 57 -14.89 2.62 2.91
C VAL A 57 -14.24 3.84 3.57
N MET A 58 -12.97 3.75 3.98
CA MET A 58 -12.25 4.89 4.52
C MET A 58 -12.08 5.97 3.46
N LYS A 59 -11.70 5.60 2.24
CA LYS A 59 -11.54 6.52 1.11
C LYS A 59 -12.85 7.25 0.82
N ARG A 60 -13.99 6.54 0.73
CA ARG A 60 -15.28 7.19 0.45
C ARG A 60 -15.73 8.12 1.59
N SER A 61 -15.39 7.79 2.83
CA SER A 61 -15.87 8.50 4.02
C SER A 61 -14.95 9.64 4.47
N CYS A 62 -13.69 9.62 4.05
CA CYS A 62 -12.65 10.61 4.37
C CYS A 62 -12.23 11.44 3.14
N CYS A 63 -13.07 11.48 2.09
CA CYS A 63 -12.87 12.39 0.96
C CYS A 63 -13.31 13.82 1.35
N GLU A 64 -12.55 14.46 2.22
CA GLU A 64 -12.67 15.91 2.39
C GLU A 64 -12.03 16.57 1.16
N PRO A 65 -12.75 17.45 0.43
CA PRO A 65 -12.19 18.07 -0.77
C PRO A 65 -10.95 18.88 -0.38
N ALA A 66 -9.83 18.57 -1.01
CA ALA A 66 -8.61 19.35 -0.82
C ALA A 66 -8.90 20.84 -1.09
N PRO A 67 -8.44 21.76 -0.21
CA PRO A 67 -8.73 23.18 -0.37
C PRO A 67 -8.22 23.68 -1.72
N ALA A 68 -9.04 24.46 -2.42
CA ALA A 68 -8.75 24.90 -3.79
C ALA A 68 -7.40 25.63 -3.93
N ASP A 69 -7.00 26.33 -2.87
CA ASP A 69 -5.73 27.06 -2.79
C ASP A 69 -4.50 26.14 -2.72
N LEU A 70 -4.65 24.92 -2.20
CA LEU A 70 -3.54 23.96 -2.09
C LEU A 70 -2.96 23.60 -3.45
N LYS A 71 -3.81 23.44 -4.46
CA LYS A 71 -3.37 23.16 -5.84
C LYS A 71 -2.52 24.30 -6.38
N THR A 72 -2.96 25.55 -6.18
CA THR A 72 -2.22 26.74 -6.61
C THR A 72 -0.85 26.81 -5.94
N ARG A 73 -0.80 26.61 -4.62
CA ARG A 73 0.45 26.62 -3.85
C ARG A 73 1.43 25.51 -4.27
N ILE A 74 0.93 24.30 -4.55
CA ILE A 74 1.75 23.19 -5.04
C ILE A 74 2.33 23.52 -6.41
N LEU A 75 1.50 24.02 -7.35
CA LEU A 75 1.94 24.39 -8.69
C LEU A 75 2.99 25.51 -8.66
N GLN A 76 2.77 26.55 -7.85
CA GLN A 76 3.76 27.61 -7.64
C GLN A 76 5.07 27.05 -7.12
N ARG A 77 5.02 26.17 -6.10
CA ARG A 77 6.24 25.60 -5.53
C ARG A 77 7.01 24.72 -6.50
N ILE A 78 6.32 23.99 -7.37
CA ILE A 78 6.95 23.19 -8.43
C ILE A 78 7.62 24.12 -9.44
N ASP A 79 6.97 25.21 -9.81
CA ASP A 79 7.51 26.21 -10.74
C ASP A 79 8.79 26.87 -10.18
N ASP A 80 8.75 27.33 -8.92
CA ASP A 80 9.92 27.87 -8.20
C ASP A 80 11.11 26.90 -8.23
N ILE A 81 10.87 25.61 -7.99
CA ILE A 81 11.92 24.57 -8.01
C ILE A 81 12.49 24.41 -9.42
N ARG A 82 11.65 24.45 -10.46
CA ARG A 82 12.10 24.33 -11.86
C ARG A 82 12.89 25.55 -12.32
N GLU A 83 12.50 26.75 -11.91
CA GLU A 83 13.23 27.99 -12.24
C GLU A 83 14.57 28.07 -11.51
N SER A 84 14.63 27.62 -10.25
CA SER A 84 15.89 27.55 -9.50
C SER A 84 16.88 26.53 -10.06
N GLU A 85 16.40 25.41 -10.62
CA GLU A 85 17.23 24.44 -11.35
C GLU A 85 17.72 25.01 -12.71
N HIS A 86 16.96 25.93 -13.33
CA HIS A 86 17.27 26.51 -14.64
C HIS A 86 18.13 27.79 -14.59
N SER A 87 18.24 28.43 -13.41
CA SER A 87 19.12 29.59 -13.20
C SER A 87 20.53 29.19 -12.73
N ALA A 88 20.77 27.92 -12.44
CA ALA A 88 22.07 27.38 -11.99
C ALA A 88 22.92 26.78 -13.14
N VAL A 89 22.49 26.90 -14.40
CA VAL A 89 23.23 26.49 -15.61
C VAL A 89 23.68 27.67 -16.45
#